data_AF-A0A914URT4-F1
#
_entry.id   AF-A0A914URT4-F1
#
_cell.length_a   1.000
_cell.length_b   1.000
_cell.length_c   1.000
_cell.angle_alpha   90.00
_cell.angle_beta   90.00
_cell.angle_gamma   90.00
#
_symmetry.space_group_name_H-M   'P 1'
#
loop_
_entity.id
_entity.type
_entity.pdbx_description
1 polymer ?
#
loop_
_entity_poly.entity_id
_entity_poly.type
_entity_poly.pdbx_seq_one_letter_code
_entity_poly.pdbx_strand_id
1 'polypeptide(L)'
;MRLDDFVAKVEKMFQKPPGYYGTADIISPRRDLTALLEGQRCPLFPRRKRSRAEDWNLVDEHDSVDKLKAALNRMADQESELLERLRKVNADRPANGAEICVCRTPCTSSGDETQPELISCRLCCDHFHPACIRWDPVLNELNGIYLCVRCLRGRRPRIEDARAVLNKVEVDGASIRSLEAVLLRHLLDRTEAWHAKTSQLLAGLSGESNVAILSDEQKSLLNQAIVAGLSLEIATDLSKEIYKWDLLLNPPSVRQTHLLDEVRRRPLDASSADAAVFAGLDKKTSKCKRSHSPTNNGRKKNKKSYHEDEQSCSAPNCLRPFGEKVSWVQCEGGCDQWFHILCVGLTVQSTEQIDTYLCFKCRMCMPGTKQQPITLA
;
A
#
# COMPACT_ATOMS: atom_id res chain seq x y z
N MET A 1 -20.29 25.99 -9.94
CA MET A 1 -19.16 25.83 -9.00
C MET A 1 -17.84 26.08 -9.74
N ARG A 2 -16.80 26.67 -9.13
CA ARG A 2 -15.46 26.77 -9.77
C ARG A 2 -14.68 25.47 -9.60
N LEU A 3 -13.67 25.20 -10.45
CA LEU A 3 -12.85 23.99 -10.35
C LEU A 3 -12.16 23.87 -8.99
N ASP A 4 -11.58 24.96 -8.48
CA ASP A 4 -10.92 24.96 -7.17
C ASP A 4 -11.89 24.64 -6.03
N ASP A 5 -13.13 25.14 -6.10
CA ASP A 5 -14.18 24.83 -5.11
C ASP A 5 -14.62 23.35 -5.19
N PHE A 6 -14.67 22.79 -6.40
CA PHE A 6 -14.95 21.37 -6.61
C PHE A 6 -13.84 20.53 -5.98
N VAL A 7 -12.59 20.78 -6.37
CA VAL A 7 -11.40 20.06 -5.87
C VAL A 7 -11.33 20.12 -4.35
N ALA A 8 -11.48 21.30 -3.74
CA ALA A 8 -11.45 21.47 -2.29
C ALA A 8 -12.57 20.70 -1.58
N LYS A 9 -13.77 20.61 -2.18
CA LYS A 9 -14.87 19.80 -1.64
C LYS A 9 -14.58 18.30 -1.72
N VAL A 10 -14.06 17.81 -2.84
CA VAL A 10 -13.68 16.40 -3.00
C VAL A 10 -12.54 16.04 -2.04
N GLU A 11 -11.52 16.88 -1.92
CA GLU A 11 -10.44 16.75 -0.95
C GLU A 11 -10.97 16.62 0.48
N LYS A 12 -11.80 17.57 0.92
CA LYS A 12 -12.40 17.56 2.26
C LYS A 12 -13.27 16.32 2.52
N MET A 13 -13.89 15.80 1.47
CA MET A 13 -14.78 14.65 1.53
C MET A 13 -13.99 13.33 1.67
N PHE A 14 -12.92 13.14 0.90
CA PHE A 14 -12.19 11.87 0.84
C PHE A 14 -10.94 11.81 1.71
N GLN A 15 -10.17 12.90 1.85
CA GLN A 15 -8.87 12.87 2.53
C GLN A 15 -8.99 12.80 4.05
N LYS A 16 -8.02 12.14 4.70
CA LYS A 16 -7.88 12.10 6.16
C LYS A 16 -6.75 13.02 6.63
N PRO A 17 -6.94 13.82 7.69
CA PRO A 17 -5.85 14.53 8.35
C PRO A 17 -5.41 13.85 9.66
N PRO A 18 -4.13 13.41 9.79
CA PRO A 18 -3.16 13.24 8.72
C PRO A 18 -3.47 11.99 7.88
N GLY A 19 -3.03 12.01 6.62
CA GLY A 19 -3.26 10.96 5.64
C GLY A 19 -2.01 10.71 4.82
N TYR A 20 -1.97 9.57 4.12
CA TYR A 20 -0.82 9.15 3.32
C TYR A 20 -1.03 9.29 1.82
N TYR A 21 -2.29 9.45 1.40
CA TYR A 21 -2.74 9.43 0.01
C TYR A 21 -3.31 10.79 -0.38
N GLY A 22 -2.95 11.26 -1.58
CA GLY A 22 -3.60 12.43 -2.19
C GLY A 22 -5.02 12.09 -2.66
N THR A 23 -5.80 13.10 -3.05
CA THR A 23 -7.20 12.85 -3.45
C THR A 23 -7.29 11.96 -4.67
N ALA A 24 -6.51 12.25 -5.74
CA ALA A 24 -6.54 11.41 -6.93
C ALA A 24 -6.12 9.97 -6.61
N ASP A 25 -5.11 9.77 -5.76
CA ASP A 25 -4.68 8.43 -5.32
C ASP A 25 -5.77 7.69 -4.53
N ILE A 26 -6.66 8.39 -3.82
CA ILE A 26 -7.79 7.77 -3.11
C ILE A 26 -8.88 7.39 -4.11
N ILE A 27 -9.28 8.31 -4.99
CA ILE A 27 -10.45 8.11 -5.85
C ILE A 27 -10.15 7.33 -7.14
N SER A 28 -8.87 7.09 -7.47
CA SER A 28 -8.46 6.21 -8.56
C SER A 28 -8.29 4.75 -8.11
N PRO A 29 -8.32 3.77 -9.05
CA PRO A 29 -7.83 2.42 -8.77
C PRO A 29 -6.37 2.42 -8.30
N ARG A 30 -5.99 1.40 -7.51
CA ARG A 30 -4.66 1.26 -6.92
C ARG A 30 -3.58 0.94 -7.94
N ARG A 31 -2.53 1.78 -7.98
CA ARG A 31 -1.32 1.57 -8.80
C ARG A 31 -0.19 0.87 -8.06
N ASP A 32 -0.26 0.78 -6.74
CA ASP A 32 0.83 0.27 -5.90
C ASP A 32 0.85 -1.26 -5.78
N LEU A 33 -0.15 -1.96 -6.32
CA LEU A 33 -0.31 -3.41 -6.17
C LEU A 33 0.83 -4.22 -6.82
N THR A 34 1.31 -3.80 -8.00
CA THR A 34 2.46 -4.46 -8.66
C THR A 34 3.70 -4.44 -7.78
N ALA A 35 4.05 -3.25 -7.27
CA ALA A 35 5.20 -3.09 -6.38
C ALA A 35 5.05 -3.91 -5.08
N LEU A 36 3.84 -3.99 -4.51
CA LEU A 36 3.58 -4.81 -3.32
C LEU A 36 3.71 -6.31 -3.60
N LEU A 37 3.27 -6.78 -4.76
CA LEU A 37 3.43 -8.17 -5.20
C LEU A 37 4.91 -8.54 -5.39
N GLU A 38 5.70 -7.60 -5.90
CA GLU A 38 7.16 -7.72 -6.00
C GLU A 38 7.87 -7.57 -4.64
N GLY A 39 7.15 -7.50 -3.52
CA GLY A 39 7.74 -7.40 -2.19
C GLY A 39 8.41 -6.06 -1.89
N GLN A 40 8.18 -5.03 -2.71
CA GLN A 40 8.70 -3.69 -2.44
C GLN A 40 8.06 -3.11 -1.18
N ARG A 41 8.85 -2.34 -0.41
CA ARG A 41 8.39 -1.76 0.87
C ARG A 41 7.39 -0.62 0.71
N CYS A 42 7.35 0.04 -0.46
CA CYS A 42 6.43 1.13 -0.82
C CYS A 42 6.16 2.13 0.33
N PRO A 43 7.18 2.76 0.94
CA PRO A 43 7.02 3.55 2.15
C PRO A 43 5.95 4.65 1.99
N LEU A 44 5.14 4.84 3.03
CA LEU A 44 4.13 5.88 3.08
C LEU A 44 4.56 6.97 4.05
N PHE A 45 4.55 8.20 3.57
CA PHE A 45 4.89 9.37 4.36
C PHE A 45 3.63 10.18 4.62
N PRO A 46 3.38 10.62 5.86
CA PRO A 46 2.28 11.51 6.18
C PRO A 46 2.36 12.75 5.29
N ARG A 47 1.29 13.00 4.56
CA ARG A 47 1.19 14.15 3.67
C ARG A 47 0.71 15.34 4.48
N ARG A 48 1.57 16.35 4.58
CA ARG A 48 1.15 17.72 4.89
C ARG A 48 0.60 18.35 3.60
N LYS A 49 -0.01 19.53 3.71
CA LYS A 49 -0.73 20.21 2.61
C LYS A 49 0.09 20.25 1.31
N ARG A 50 -0.47 19.76 0.20
CA ARG A 50 0.14 19.78 -1.12
C ARG A 50 -0.52 20.79 -2.05
N SER A 51 0.18 21.14 -3.12
CA SER A 51 -0.41 21.86 -4.24
C SER A 51 -1.35 20.93 -5.02
N ARG A 52 -2.35 21.49 -5.73
CA ARG A 52 -3.22 20.71 -6.64
C ARG A 52 -2.40 19.83 -7.59
N ALA A 53 -1.33 20.39 -8.18
CA ALA A 53 -0.51 19.69 -9.17
C ALA A 53 0.12 18.40 -8.65
N GLU A 54 0.46 18.33 -7.36
CA GLU A 54 1.02 17.11 -6.77
C GLU A 54 -0.04 16.06 -6.42
N ASP A 55 -1.25 16.49 -6.05
CA ASP A 55 -2.34 15.59 -5.63
C ASP A 55 -3.20 15.12 -6.81
N TRP A 56 -3.12 15.81 -7.96
CA TRP A 56 -3.87 15.55 -9.18
C TRP A 56 -2.97 15.23 -10.38
N ASN A 57 -1.72 14.82 -10.15
CA ASN A 57 -0.77 14.49 -11.20
C ASN A 57 -1.28 13.45 -12.20
N LEU A 58 -2.03 12.43 -11.73
CA LEU A 58 -2.68 11.43 -12.59
C LEU A 58 -3.62 12.10 -13.61
N VAL A 59 -4.33 13.14 -13.19
CA VAL A 59 -5.23 13.89 -14.08
C VAL A 59 -4.40 14.72 -15.07
N ASP A 60 -3.36 15.39 -14.60
CA ASP A 60 -2.50 16.25 -15.42
C ASP A 60 -1.65 15.44 -16.45
N GLU A 61 -1.46 14.13 -16.25
CA GLU A 61 -0.83 13.19 -17.20
C GLU A 61 -1.69 12.92 -18.47
N HIS A 62 -2.95 13.37 -18.48
CA HIS A 62 -3.89 13.13 -19.58
C HIS A 62 -4.41 14.44 -20.18
N ASP A 63 -4.52 14.46 -21.51
CA ASP A 63 -4.98 15.63 -22.28
C ASP A 63 -6.45 15.53 -22.72
N SER A 64 -7.10 14.39 -22.51
CA SER A 64 -8.48 14.16 -22.92
C SER A 64 -9.26 13.25 -21.97
N VAL A 65 -10.58 13.44 -21.96
CA VAL A 65 -11.53 12.64 -21.18
C VAL A 65 -11.45 11.16 -21.58
N ASP A 66 -11.35 10.87 -22.87
CA ASP A 66 -11.33 9.50 -23.38
C ASP A 66 -10.05 8.76 -22.98
N LYS A 67 -8.90 9.43 -23.05
CA LYS A 67 -7.62 8.83 -22.62
C LYS A 67 -7.62 8.55 -21.12
N LEU A 68 -8.10 9.49 -20.31
CA LEU A 68 -8.23 9.30 -18.86
C LEU A 68 -9.19 8.15 -18.54
N LYS A 69 -10.39 8.11 -19.13
CA LYS A 69 -11.35 7.01 -18.92
C LYS A 69 -10.77 5.66 -19.32
N ALA A 70 -10.09 5.58 -20.47
CA ALA A 70 -9.45 4.36 -20.92
C ALA A 70 -8.33 3.91 -19.96
N ALA A 71 -7.54 4.84 -19.42
CA ALA A 71 -6.53 4.55 -18.42
C ALA A 71 -7.17 4.04 -17.11
N LEU A 72 -8.20 4.71 -16.61
CA LEU A 72 -8.90 4.32 -15.39
C LEU A 72 -9.56 2.95 -15.49
N ASN A 73 -10.12 2.59 -16.65
CA ASN A 73 -10.67 1.25 -16.88
C ASN A 73 -9.59 0.18 -16.85
N ARG A 74 -8.48 0.38 -17.58
CA ARG A 74 -7.33 -0.55 -17.53
C ARG A 74 -6.79 -0.72 -16.10
N MET A 75 -6.69 0.38 -15.36
CA MET A 75 -6.25 0.35 -13.96
C MET A 75 -7.23 -0.40 -13.06
N ALA A 76 -8.54 -0.29 -13.29
CA ALA A 76 -9.55 -1.01 -12.51
C ALA A 76 -9.52 -2.53 -12.78
N ASP A 77 -9.29 -2.93 -14.03
CA ASP A 77 -9.13 -4.33 -14.42
C ASP A 77 -7.87 -4.91 -13.76
N GLN A 78 -6.75 -4.19 -13.85
CA GLN A 78 -5.49 -4.57 -13.19
C GLN A 78 -5.62 -4.62 -11.65
N GLU A 79 -6.32 -3.65 -11.05
CA GLU A 79 -6.55 -3.62 -9.60
C GLU A 79 -7.23 -4.91 -9.13
N SER A 80 -8.28 -5.33 -9.83
CA SER A 80 -9.06 -6.52 -9.46
C SER A 80 -8.19 -7.78 -9.51
N GLU A 81 -7.43 -7.95 -10.59
CA GLU A 81 -6.54 -9.11 -10.78
C GLU A 81 -5.37 -9.14 -9.80
N LEU A 82 -4.65 -8.02 -9.68
CA LEU A 82 -3.46 -7.92 -8.83
C LEU A 82 -3.82 -8.02 -7.35
N LEU A 83 -4.98 -7.50 -6.94
CA LEU A 83 -5.42 -7.60 -5.56
C LEU A 83 -5.74 -9.05 -5.19
N GLU A 84 -6.35 -9.84 -6.08
CA GLU A 84 -6.57 -11.26 -5.84
C GLU A 84 -5.25 -12.02 -5.67
N ARG A 85 -4.27 -11.76 -6.54
CA ARG A 85 -2.91 -12.35 -6.42
C ARG A 85 -2.24 -11.94 -5.12
N LEU A 86 -2.32 -10.66 -4.75
CA LEU A 86 -1.69 -10.13 -3.53
C LEU A 86 -2.29 -10.78 -2.29
N ARG A 87 -3.60 -11.00 -2.28
CA ARG A 87 -4.28 -11.70 -1.18
C ARG A 87 -3.77 -13.11 -0.99
N LYS A 88 -3.58 -13.87 -2.08
CA LYS A 88 -3.02 -15.24 -2.04
C LYS A 88 -1.59 -15.22 -1.48
N VAL A 89 -0.72 -14.39 -2.05
CA VAL A 89 0.67 -14.23 -1.59
C VAL A 89 0.74 -13.88 -0.11
N ASN A 90 -0.11 -12.97 0.37
CA ASN A 90 -0.08 -12.54 1.77
C ASN A 90 -0.69 -13.59 2.72
N ALA A 91 -1.70 -14.34 2.28
CA ALA A 91 -2.32 -15.42 3.05
C ALA A 91 -1.40 -16.64 3.20
N ASP A 92 -0.61 -16.94 2.16
CA ASP A 92 0.31 -18.08 2.13
C ASP A 92 1.63 -17.81 2.86
N ARG A 93 1.86 -16.58 3.35
CA ARG A 93 3.06 -16.26 4.13
C ARG A 93 3.08 -17.09 5.43
N PRO A 94 4.15 -17.85 5.70
CA PRO A 94 4.20 -18.71 6.87
C PRO A 94 4.19 -17.87 8.15
N ALA A 95 3.31 -18.22 9.09
CA ALA A 95 3.08 -17.47 10.34
C ALA A 95 4.32 -17.34 11.25
N ASN A 96 5.35 -18.16 11.04
CA ASN A 96 6.62 -18.15 11.75
C ASN A 96 7.75 -17.39 11.03
N GLY A 97 7.49 -16.85 9.84
CA GLY A 97 8.48 -16.07 9.09
C GLY A 97 8.86 -14.80 9.84
N ALA A 98 10.16 -14.50 9.91
CA ALA A 98 10.72 -13.36 10.65
C ALA A 98 10.26 -11.96 10.16
N GLU A 99 9.38 -11.85 9.16
CA GLU A 99 9.02 -10.59 8.48
C GLU A 99 7.55 -10.49 8.05
N ILE A 100 6.61 -10.91 8.89
CA ILE A 100 5.18 -10.87 8.50
C ILE A 100 4.57 -9.46 8.67
N CYS A 101 4.96 -8.74 9.72
CA CYS A 101 4.44 -7.41 10.01
C CYS A 101 5.30 -6.29 9.40
N VAL A 102 4.71 -5.11 9.19
CA VAL A 102 5.40 -3.88 8.73
C VAL A 102 6.69 -3.55 9.47
N CYS A 103 6.81 -3.89 10.76
CA CYS A 103 8.02 -3.63 11.54
C CYS A 103 9.18 -4.59 11.22
N ARG A 104 8.92 -5.68 10.47
CA ARG A 104 9.88 -6.76 10.16
C ARG A 104 10.67 -7.26 11.36
N THR A 105 10.02 -7.17 12.52
CA THR A 105 10.56 -7.67 13.76
C THR A 105 9.94 -9.04 13.97
N PRO A 106 10.73 -10.08 14.28
CA PRO A 106 10.18 -11.37 14.65
C PRO A 106 9.18 -11.19 15.79
N CYS A 107 8.10 -11.93 15.72
CA CYS A 107 7.14 -12.02 16.80
C CYS A 107 7.84 -12.68 17.99
N THR A 108 8.38 -11.90 18.92
CA THR A 108 8.99 -12.47 20.13
C THR A 108 7.86 -12.98 21.01
N SER A 109 7.46 -14.24 20.85
CA SER A 109 6.73 -14.93 21.89
C SER A 109 7.63 -14.94 23.12
N SER A 110 7.17 -14.33 24.20
CA SER A 110 7.82 -14.38 25.49
C SER A 110 7.78 -15.82 25.99
N GLY A 111 8.77 -16.63 25.62
CA GLY A 111 9.07 -17.93 26.23
C GLY A 111 8.00 -19.03 26.12
N ASP A 112 6.90 -18.81 25.41
CA ASP A 112 5.82 -19.77 25.27
C ASP A 112 5.65 -20.16 23.79
N GLU A 113 5.48 -21.46 23.53
CA GLU A 113 5.44 -22.08 22.20
C GLU A 113 4.17 -21.74 21.39
N THR A 114 3.45 -20.69 21.79
CA THR A 114 2.21 -20.25 21.16
C THR A 114 2.50 -19.38 19.93
N GLN A 115 1.79 -19.69 18.84
CA GLN A 115 1.89 -19.01 17.54
C GLN A 115 1.80 -17.49 17.68
N PRO A 116 2.51 -16.73 16.84
CA PRO A 116 2.54 -15.28 16.97
C PRO A 116 1.20 -14.61 16.68
N GLU A 117 0.86 -13.64 17.52
CA GLU A 117 -0.45 -12.99 17.52
C GLU A 117 -0.53 -11.88 16.48
N LEU A 118 -1.25 -12.14 15.38
CA LEU A 118 -1.38 -11.24 14.23
C LEU A 118 -2.84 -10.94 13.91
N ILE A 119 -3.11 -9.69 13.51
CA ILE A 119 -4.40 -9.24 12.97
C ILE A 119 -4.25 -9.11 11.46
N SER A 120 -5.17 -9.71 10.72
CA SER A 120 -5.16 -9.72 9.25
C SER A 120 -6.00 -8.57 8.68
N CYS A 121 -5.45 -7.84 7.72
CA CYS A 121 -6.20 -6.86 6.94
C CYS A 121 -7.14 -7.59 5.99
N ARG A 122 -8.43 -7.26 6.03
CA ARG A 122 -9.42 -7.98 5.21
C ARG A 122 -9.28 -7.75 3.72
N LEU A 123 -8.74 -6.60 3.27
CA LEU A 123 -8.60 -6.30 1.85
C LEU A 123 -7.39 -6.96 1.19
N CYS A 124 -6.19 -6.79 1.74
CA CYS A 124 -4.96 -7.36 1.18
C CYS A 124 -4.53 -8.70 1.78
N CYS A 125 -5.21 -9.21 2.81
CA CYS A 125 -4.81 -10.40 3.59
C CYS A 125 -3.42 -10.31 4.25
N ASP A 126 -2.85 -9.11 4.37
CA ASP A 126 -1.57 -8.92 5.07
C ASP A 126 -1.78 -8.91 6.59
N HIS A 127 -0.71 -9.18 7.34
CA HIS A 127 -0.77 -9.50 8.76
C HIS A 127 0.04 -8.51 9.60
N PHE A 128 -0.50 -8.13 10.76
CA PHE A 128 0.08 -7.06 11.58
C PHE A 128 0.08 -7.42 13.06
N HIS A 129 1.18 -7.12 13.76
CA HIS A 129 1.18 -7.14 15.20
C HIS A 129 0.14 -6.15 15.72
N PRO A 130 -0.64 -6.49 16.77
CA PRO A 130 -1.54 -5.55 17.41
C PRO A 130 -0.84 -4.25 17.76
N ALA A 131 0.38 -4.29 18.32
CA ALA A 131 1.16 -3.11 18.69
C ALA A 131 1.57 -2.20 17.50
N CYS A 132 1.62 -2.74 16.28
CA CYS A 132 1.97 -1.98 15.07
C CYS A 132 0.75 -1.38 14.35
N ILE A 133 -0.46 -1.66 14.84
CA ILE A 133 -1.70 -1.12 14.26
C ILE A 133 -2.04 0.21 14.90
N ARG A 134 -2.29 1.20 14.03
CA ARG A 134 -2.89 2.47 14.41
C ARG A 134 -4.38 2.44 14.08
N TRP A 135 -5.23 2.58 15.09
CA TRP A 135 -6.67 2.62 14.88
C TRP A 135 -7.09 3.93 14.22
N ASP A 136 -7.98 3.83 13.23
CA ASP A 136 -8.57 4.98 12.55
C ASP A 136 -10.10 4.96 12.79
N PRO A 137 -10.72 6.09 13.18
CA PRO A 137 -12.15 6.13 13.48
C PRO A 137 -13.06 5.65 12.34
N VAL A 138 -12.62 5.72 11.08
CA VAL A 138 -13.39 5.21 9.92
C VAL A 138 -13.62 3.70 10.03
N LEU A 139 -12.71 2.95 10.68
CA LEU A 139 -12.85 1.51 10.90
C LEU A 139 -14.08 1.16 11.75
N ASN A 140 -14.61 2.09 12.55
CA ASN A 140 -15.82 1.86 13.34
C ASN A 140 -17.05 1.59 12.45
N GLU A 141 -17.05 2.09 11.22
CA GLU A 141 -18.14 1.89 10.26
C GLU A 141 -18.03 0.56 9.49
N LEU A 142 -16.94 -0.20 9.67
CA LEU A 142 -16.67 -1.43 8.91
C LEU A 142 -17.10 -2.72 9.65
N ASN A 143 -17.92 -2.61 10.71
CA ASN A 143 -18.52 -3.75 11.41
C ASN A 143 -17.52 -4.85 11.83
N GLY A 144 -16.40 -4.48 12.45
CA GLY A 144 -15.38 -5.43 12.91
C GLY A 144 -14.35 -5.84 11.84
N ILE A 145 -14.52 -5.40 10.60
CA ILE A 145 -13.52 -5.57 9.54
C ILE A 145 -12.34 -4.62 9.77
N TYR A 146 -11.13 -5.18 9.84
CA TYR A 146 -9.91 -4.39 9.88
C TYR A 146 -9.33 -4.16 8.48
N LEU A 147 -9.01 -2.89 8.18
CA LEU A 147 -8.20 -2.50 7.02
C LEU A 147 -6.90 -1.87 7.50
N CYS A 148 -5.77 -2.32 6.94
CA CYS A 148 -4.47 -1.72 7.23
C CYS A 148 -4.37 -0.30 6.65
N VAL A 149 -3.34 0.44 7.09
CA VAL A 149 -3.07 1.83 6.66
C VAL A 149 -2.97 1.97 5.13
N ARG A 150 -2.56 0.91 4.40
CA ARG A 150 -2.55 0.94 2.92
C ARG A 150 -3.92 0.79 2.28
N CYS A 151 -4.78 -0.01 2.90
CA CYS A 151 -6.09 -0.37 2.37
C CYS A 151 -7.18 0.61 2.81
N LEU A 152 -6.93 1.39 3.88
CA LEU A 152 -7.82 2.43 4.37
C LEU A 152 -7.32 3.82 3.91
N ARG A 153 -7.44 4.10 2.60
CA ARG A 153 -6.84 5.30 2.00
C ARG A 153 -7.62 6.59 2.34
N GLY A 154 -8.95 6.54 2.33
CA GLY A 154 -9.82 7.71 2.51
C GLY A 154 -10.91 7.55 3.57
N ARG A 155 -11.73 8.60 3.71
CA ARG A 155 -12.84 8.71 4.69
C ARG A 155 -14.08 7.87 4.36
N ARG A 156 -14.20 7.38 3.12
CA ARG A 156 -15.37 6.61 2.63
C ARG A 156 -16.70 7.36 2.80
N PRO A 157 -16.88 8.51 2.12
CA PRO A 157 -18.14 9.24 2.15
C PRO A 157 -19.31 8.41 1.62
N ARG A 158 -20.55 8.82 1.93
CA ARG A 158 -21.74 8.19 1.35
C ARG A 158 -21.86 8.53 -0.13
N ILE A 159 -22.42 7.60 -0.90
CA ILE A 159 -22.59 7.76 -2.35
C ILE A 159 -23.44 8.99 -2.71
N GLU A 160 -24.43 9.34 -1.89
CA GLU A 160 -25.29 10.51 -2.10
C GLU A 160 -24.49 11.82 -2.02
N ASP A 161 -23.51 11.90 -1.10
CA ASP A 161 -22.68 13.09 -0.92
C ASP A 161 -21.77 13.31 -2.13
N ALA A 162 -21.15 12.23 -2.63
CA ALA A 162 -20.31 12.27 -3.82
C ALA A 162 -21.12 12.65 -5.07
N ARG A 163 -22.32 12.06 -5.25
CA ARG A 163 -23.26 12.43 -6.33
C ARG A 163 -23.67 13.91 -6.23
N ALA A 164 -24.00 14.39 -5.03
CA ALA A 164 -24.43 15.77 -4.84
C ALA A 164 -23.34 16.79 -5.21
N VAL A 165 -22.07 16.48 -4.95
CA VAL A 165 -20.96 17.34 -5.38
C VAL A 165 -20.84 17.37 -6.90
N LEU A 166 -20.99 16.22 -7.56
CA LEU A 166 -20.89 16.12 -9.01
C LEU A 166 -22.08 16.79 -9.73
N ASN A 167 -23.31 16.61 -9.25
CA ASN A 167 -24.49 17.25 -9.84
C ASN A 167 -24.44 18.78 -9.75
N LYS A 168 -23.83 19.34 -8.69
CA LYS A 168 -23.59 20.80 -8.57
C LYS A 168 -22.62 21.33 -9.63
N VAL A 169 -21.81 20.48 -10.25
CA VAL A 169 -20.97 20.84 -11.40
C VAL A 169 -21.79 20.87 -12.69
N GLU A 170 -22.79 20.01 -12.81
CA GLU A 170 -23.59 19.85 -14.03
C GLU A 170 -24.74 20.89 -14.14
N VAL A 171 -25.26 21.38 -13.01
CA VAL A 171 -26.45 22.26 -12.96
C VAL A 171 -26.15 23.76 -13.06
N ASP A 172 -24.95 24.22 -12.68
CA ASP A 172 -24.60 25.65 -12.58
C ASP A 172 -24.30 26.36 -13.94
N GLY A 173 -24.82 25.85 -15.07
CA GLY A 173 -24.71 26.48 -16.40
C GLY A 173 -23.32 26.54 -17.03
N ALA A 174 -22.28 26.16 -16.29
CA ALA A 174 -20.93 25.91 -16.78
C ALA A 174 -20.59 24.45 -16.48
N SER A 175 -20.82 23.55 -17.45
CA SER A 175 -20.36 22.17 -17.35
C SER A 175 -18.84 22.18 -17.19
N ILE A 176 -18.34 22.01 -15.97
CA ILE A 176 -16.90 21.82 -15.78
C ILE A 176 -16.60 20.42 -16.31
N ARG A 177 -16.22 20.34 -17.59
CA ARG A 177 -15.63 19.15 -18.23
C ARG A 177 -14.20 18.91 -17.75
N SER A 178 -13.97 19.07 -16.44
CA SER A 178 -12.66 18.83 -15.84
C SER A 178 -12.40 17.33 -15.75
N LEU A 179 -11.13 16.97 -15.90
CA LEU A 179 -10.68 15.60 -15.75
C LEU A 179 -10.81 15.13 -14.29
N GLU A 180 -10.79 16.05 -13.32
CA GLU A 180 -11.08 15.78 -11.90
C GLU A 180 -12.53 15.33 -11.69
N ALA A 181 -13.49 15.99 -12.35
CA ALA A 181 -14.89 15.56 -12.32
C ALA A 181 -15.09 14.21 -13.01
N VAL A 182 -14.34 13.94 -14.09
CA VAL A 182 -14.33 12.62 -14.77
C VAL A 182 -13.81 11.53 -13.84
N LEU A 183 -12.77 11.81 -13.05
CA LEU A 183 -12.21 10.86 -12.09
C LEU A 183 -13.22 10.50 -10.99
N LEU A 184 -13.90 11.49 -10.41
CA LEU A 184 -14.96 11.24 -9.43
C LEU A 184 -16.16 10.49 -10.05
N ARG A 185 -16.57 10.87 -11.27
CA ARG A 185 -17.63 10.17 -12.02
C ARG A 185 -17.28 8.70 -12.22
N HIS A 186 -16.05 8.39 -12.61
CA HIS A 186 -15.59 7.00 -12.79
C HIS A 186 -15.72 6.16 -11.51
N LEU A 187 -15.34 6.73 -10.36
CA LEU A 187 -15.51 6.04 -9.07
C LEU A 187 -17.00 5.80 -8.74
N LEU A 188 -17.86 6.77 -9.02
CA LEU A 188 -19.32 6.63 -8.84
C LEU A 188 -19.89 5.55 -9.75
N ASP A 189 -19.57 5.57 -11.05
CA ASP A 189 -20.05 4.58 -12.02
C ASP A 189 -19.63 3.16 -11.62
N ARG A 190 -18.38 2.98 -11.16
CA ARG A 190 -17.90 1.69 -10.61
C ARG A 190 -18.66 1.27 -9.36
N THR A 191 -18.95 2.22 -8.46
CA THR A 191 -19.67 1.96 -7.22
C THR A 191 -21.11 1.54 -7.51
N GLU A 192 -21.76 2.18 -8.48
CA GLU A 192 -23.12 1.85 -8.93
C GLU A 192 -23.18 0.48 -9.62
N ALA A 193 -22.22 0.18 -10.50
CA ALA A 193 -22.12 -1.13 -11.14
C ALA A 193 -21.90 -2.24 -10.11
N TRP A 194 -21.02 -2.02 -9.12
CA TRP A 194 -20.82 -2.94 -8.01
C TRP A 194 -22.11 -3.11 -7.19
N HIS A 195 -22.81 -2.03 -6.87
CA HIS A 195 -24.05 -2.05 -6.10
C HIS A 195 -25.13 -2.89 -6.80
N ALA A 196 -25.35 -2.65 -8.10
CA ALA A 196 -26.32 -3.39 -8.90
C ALA A 196 -26.00 -4.89 -8.95
N LYS A 197 -24.75 -5.24 -9.28
CA LYS A 197 -24.27 -6.63 -9.33
C LYS A 197 -24.40 -7.34 -7.99
N THR A 198 -24.06 -6.64 -6.91
CA THR A 198 -24.07 -7.19 -5.55
C THR A 198 -25.50 -7.35 -5.04
N SER A 199 -26.38 -6.38 -5.28
CA SER A 199 -27.82 -6.50 -4.97
C SER A 199 -28.43 -7.73 -5.64
N GLN A 200 -28.11 -7.95 -6.93
CA GLN A 200 -28.59 -9.12 -7.66
C GLN A 200 -28.07 -10.43 -7.06
N LEU A 201 -26.77 -10.48 -6.71
CA LEU A 201 -26.18 -11.64 -6.04
C LEU A 201 -26.90 -11.92 -4.72
N LEU A 202 -27.05 -10.91 -3.85
CA LEU A 202 -27.68 -11.07 -2.54
C LEU A 202 -29.16 -11.45 -2.64
N ALA A 203 -29.91 -10.87 -3.59
CA ALA A 203 -31.28 -11.28 -3.86
C ALA A 203 -31.37 -12.77 -4.23
N GLY A 204 -30.39 -13.29 -4.97
CA GLY A 204 -30.28 -14.72 -5.28
C GLY A 204 -29.91 -15.63 -4.11
N LEU A 205 -29.43 -15.08 -2.98
CA LEU A 205 -29.10 -15.82 -1.75
C LEU A 205 -30.26 -15.85 -0.73
N SER A 206 -31.40 -15.22 -1.05
CA SER A 206 -32.48 -14.91 -0.10
C SER A 206 -33.11 -16.17 0.53
N GLY A 207 -32.82 -16.37 1.82
CA GLY A 207 -33.38 -17.42 2.69
C GLY A 207 -32.32 -18.06 3.60
N GLU A 208 -31.05 -18.04 3.17
CA GLU A 208 -29.98 -18.78 3.83
C GLU A 208 -28.98 -17.82 4.49
N SER A 209 -29.22 -17.45 5.75
CA SER A 209 -28.16 -16.82 6.57
C SER A 209 -27.07 -17.81 7.01
N ASN A 210 -27.17 -19.06 6.54
CA ASN A 210 -26.23 -20.12 6.84
C ASN A 210 -25.27 -20.33 5.67
N VAL A 211 -24.08 -19.72 5.77
CA VAL A 211 -23.01 -19.85 4.77
C VAL A 211 -22.61 -21.31 4.50
N ALA A 212 -22.90 -22.24 5.40
CA ALA A 212 -22.62 -23.66 5.19
C ALA A 212 -23.39 -24.27 4.01
N ILE A 213 -24.55 -23.71 3.65
CA ILE A 213 -25.41 -24.24 2.56
C ILE A 213 -24.98 -23.69 1.20
N LEU A 214 -24.26 -22.56 1.19
CA LEU A 214 -23.78 -21.93 -0.04
C LEU A 214 -22.78 -22.83 -0.78
N SER A 215 -22.91 -22.88 -2.11
CA SER A 215 -21.91 -23.51 -2.98
C SER A 215 -20.58 -22.77 -2.93
N ASP A 216 -19.49 -23.44 -3.28
CA ASP A 216 -18.17 -22.80 -3.34
C ASP A 216 -18.11 -21.66 -4.37
N GLU A 217 -18.89 -21.77 -5.44
CA GLU A 217 -19.07 -20.70 -6.42
C GLU A 217 -19.76 -19.47 -5.80
N GLN A 218 -20.85 -19.67 -5.05
CA GLN A 218 -21.55 -18.57 -4.35
C GLN A 218 -20.64 -17.91 -3.32
N LYS A 219 -19.89 -18.70 -2.54
CA LYS A 219 -18.88 -18.18 -1.59
C LYS A 219 -17.80 -17.37 -2.29
N SER A 220 -17.31 -17.85 -3.44
CA SER A 220 -16.32 -17.14 -4.26
C SER A 220 -16.87 -15.81 -4.78
N LEU A 221 -18.07 -15.80 -5.36
CA LEU A 221 -18.74 -14.59 -5.86
C LEU A 221 -18.98 -13.58 -4.73
N LEU A 222 -19.41 -14.04 -3.56
CA LEU A 222 -19.60 -13.20 -2.38
C LEU A 222 -18.29 -12.60 -1.89
N ASN A 223 -17.21 -13.39 -1.81
CA ASN A 223 -15.89 -12.92 -1.46
C ASN A 223 -15.35 -11.88 -2.47
N GLN A 224 -15.59 -12.08 -3.77
CA GLN A 224 -15.26 -11.09 -4.81
C GLN A 224 -16.06 -9.79 -4.62
N ALA A 225 -17.36 -9.87 -4.33
CA ALA A 225 -18.20 -8.71 -4.05
C ALA A 225 -17.73 -7.94 -2.81
N ILE A 226 -17.33 -8.64 -1.73
CA ILE A 226 -16.76 -8.05 -0.52
C ILE A 226 -15.46 -7.31 -0.83
N VAL A 227 -14.53 -7.95 -1.54
CA VAL A 227 -13.24 -7.36 -1.90
C VAL A 227 -13.41 -6.13 -2.80
N ALA A 228 -14.30 -6.21 -3.79
CA ALA A 228 -14.62 -5.08 -4.66
C ALA A 228 -15.22 -3.91 -3.85
N GLY A 229 -16.19 -4.18 -2.98
CA GLY A 229 -16.81 -3.17 -2.12
C GLY A 229 -15.83 -2.52 -1.16
N LEU A 230 -14.94 -3.30 -0.54
CA LEU A 230 -13.87 -2.78 0.32
C LEU A 230 -12.81 -1.99 -0.46
N SER A 231 -12.60 -2.26 -1.75
CA SER A 231 -11.67 -1.50 -2.61
C SER A 231 -12.24 -0.15 -3.02
N LEU A 232 -13.57 -0.03 -3.06
CA LEU A 232 -14.25 1.24 -3.31
C LEU A 232 -14.10 2.17 -2.10
N GLU A 233 -13.76 3.42 -2.37
CA GLU A 233 -13.60 4.46 -1.34
C GLU A 233 -14.92 5.24 -1.11
N ILE A 234 -16.07 4.65 -1.46
CA ILE A 234 -17.41 5.20 -1.24
C ILE A 234 -18.25 4.17 -0.47
N ALA A 235 -18.97 4.63 0.54
CA ALA A 235 -19.94 3.84 1.28
C ALA A 235 -21.32 3.91 0.63
N THR A 236 -22.02 2.77 0.59
CA THR A 236 -23.40 2.64 0.15
C THR A 236 -24.26 2.06 1.25
N ASP A 237 -25.58 2.05 1.05
CA ASP A 237 -26.53 1.29 1.86
C ASP A 237 -26.19 -0.22 1.96
N LEU A 238 -25.72 -0.83 0.86
CA LEU A 238 -25.28 -2.23 0.83
C LEU A 238 -23.99 -2.50 1.62
N SER A 239 -23.14 -1.49 1.88
CA SER A 239 -21.85 -1.71 2.53
C SER A 239 -22.01 -2.47 3.86
N LYS A 240 -23.02 -2.11 4.67
CA LYS A 240 -23.29 -2.78 5.96
C LYS A 240 -23.74 -4.23 5.80
N GLU A 241 -24.51 -4.52 4.76
CA GLU A 241 -24.97 -5.88 4.49
C GLU A 241 -23.82 -6.77 4.05
N ILE A 242 -22.97 -6.26 3.14
CA ILE A 242 -21.78 -6.97 2.67
C ILE A 242 -20.79 -7.26 3.79
N TYR A 243 -20.63 -6.35 4.77
CA TYR A 243 -19.77 -6.60 5.93
C TYR A 243 -20.33 -7.68 6.86
N LYS A 244 -21.66 -7.85 6.95
CA LYS A 244 -22.25 -8.97 7.71
C LYS A 244 -21.95 -10.30 7.04
N TRP A 245 -22.12 -10.36 5.72
CA TRP A 245 -21.77 -11.54 4.93
C TRP A 245 -20.29 -11.89 5.05
N ASP A 246 -19.42 -10.89 5.13
CA ASP A 246 -18.00 -11.12 5.37
C ASP A 246 -17.72 -11.83 6.68
N LEU A 247 -18.35 -11.39 7.78
CA LEU A 247 -18.23 -12.03 9.09
C LEU A 247 -18.77 -13.45 9.12
N LEU A 248 -19.78 -13.76 8.30
CA LEU A 248 -20.31 -15.12 8.19
C LEU A 248 -19.38 -16.02 7.38
N LEU A 249 -18.79 -15.48 6.30
CA LEU A 249 -17.91 -16.23 5.41
C LEU A 249 -16.50 -16.39 5.98
N ASN A 250 -16.03 -15.40 6.74
CA ASN A 250 -14.69 -15.33 7.30
C ASN A 250 -14.78 -14.91 8.78
N PRO A 251 -15.39 -15.76 9.63
CA PRO A 251 -15.59 -15.42 11.03
C PRO A 251 -14.23 -15.21 11.71
N PRO A 252 -14.00 -14.04 12.35
CA PRO A 252 -12.77 -13.84 13.11
C PRO A 252 -12.76 -14.79 14.30
N SER A 253 -11.57 -15.26 14.67
CA SER A 253 -11.42 -16.01 15.92
C SER A 253 -11.75 -15.10 17.12
N VAL A 254 -12.21 -15.70 18.23
CA VAL A 254 -12.47 -14.98 19.50
C VAL A 254 -11.25 -14.15 19.91
N ARG A 255 -10.04 -14.70 19.72
CA ARG A 255 -8.78 -14.03 20.02
C ARG A 255 -8.55 -12.80 19.11
N GLN A 256 -8.75 -12.92 17.81
CA GLN A 256 -8.62 -11.79 16.88
C GLN A 256 -9.59 -10.66 17.21
N THR A 257 -10.84 -10.99 17.54
CA THR A 257 -11.84 -10.01 17.99
C THR A 257 -11.37 -9.25 19.22
N HIS A 258 -10.85 -9.96 20.24
CA HIS A 258 -10.32 -9.34 21.45
C HIS A 258 -9.13 -8.42 21.18
N LEU A 259 -8.16 -8.88 20.36
CA LEU A 259 -6.99 -8.08 20.00
C LEU A 259 -7.38 -6.80 19.24
N LEU A 260 -8.35 -6.88 18.34
CA LEU A 260 -8.83 -5.72 17.60
C LEU A 260 -9.52 -4.71 18.53
N ASP A 261 -10.30 -5.21 19.49
CA ASP A 261 -10.93 -4.41 20.54
C ASP A 261 -9.91 -3.71 21.44
N GLU A 262 -8.83 -4.39 21.81
CA GLU A 262 -7.72 -3.79 22.56
C GLU A 262 -7.07 -2.66 21.76
N VAL A 263 -6.75 -2.91 20.48
CA VAL A 263 -6.18 -1.89 19.56
C VAL A 263 -7.10 -0.68 19.46
N ARG A 264 -8.41 -0.91 19.32
CA ARG A 264 -9.44 0.13 19.21
C ARG A 264 -9.53 1.03 20.46
N ARG A 265 -9.32 0.47 21.66
CA ARG A 265 -9.41 1.21 22.93
C ARG A 265 -8.13 2.01 23.26
N ARG A 266 -7.06 1.85 22.49
CA ARG A 266 -5.80 2.57 22.78
C ARG A 266 -6.00 4.08 22.62
N PRO A 267 -5.41 4.90 23.51
CA PRO A 267 -5.41 6.34 23.35
C PRO A 267 -4.76 6.72 22.01
N LEU A 268 -5.42 7.59 21.24
CA LEU A 268 -4.83 8.16 20.03
C LEU A 268 -3.71 9.12 20.47
N ASP A 269 -2.45 8.74 20.31
CA ASP A 269 -1.35 9.65 20.55
C ASP A 269 -1.24 10.63 19.37
N ALA A 270 -1.32 11.93 19.65
CA ALA A 270 -1.21 12.95 18.61
C ALA A 270 0.18 12.94 17.92
N SER A 271 1.21 12.38 18.58
CA SER A 271 2.60 12.32 18.10
C SER A 271 2.88 11.28 17.02
N SER A 272 2.20 10.12 17.01
CA SER A 272 2.44 9.06 16.00
C SER A 272 1.81 9.35 14.64
N ALA A 273 0.90 10.31 14.58
CA ALA A 273 0.13 10.63 13.38
C ALA A 273 1.02 11.19 12.23
N ASP A 274 2.22 11.65 12.59
CA ASP A 274 3.23 12.24 11.70
C ASP A 274 4.40 11.28 11.39
N ALA A 275 4.29 9.99 11.70
CA ALA A 275 5.34 9.01 11.39
C ALA A 275 5.20 8.39 9.99
N ALA A 276 6.33 8.24 9.29
CA ALA A 276 6.40 7.40 8.10
C ALA A 276 6.12 5.94 8.47
N VAL A 277 5.30 5.26 7.67
CA VAL A 277 4.97 3.84 7.85
C VAL A 277 5.49 3.04 6.66
N PHE A 278 5.87 1.79 6.89
CA PHE A 278 6.60 0.95 5.92
C PHE A 278 7.96 1.51 5.47
N ALA A 279 8.42 2.64 6.05
CA ALA A 279 9.81 3.06 5.98
C ALA A 279 10.62 2.14 6.88
N GLY A 280 11.60 1.44 6.30
CA GLY A 280 12.48 0.57 7.09
C GLY A 280 13.13 1.36 8.22
N LEU A 281 13.08 0.84 9.44
CA LEU A 281 13.94 1.32 10.52
C LEU A 281 15.37 0.92 10.15
N ASP A 282 16.08 1.75 9.39
CA ASP A 282 17.53 1.74 9.50
C ASP A 282 17.82 2.03 10.97
N LYS A 283 18.38 1.04 11.68
CA LYS A 283 18.79 1.15 13.09
C LYS A 283 19.79 2.31 13.24
N LYS A 284 19.30 3.54 13.37
CA LYS A 284 20.03 4.63 13.98
C LYS A 284 19.82 4.53 15.49
N THR A 285 20.76 3.84 16.12
CA THR A 285 21.31 4.18 17.45
C THR A 285 20.30 4.65 18.49
N SER A 286 19.62 3.73 19.17
CA SER A 286 19.07 4.03 20.49
C SER A 286 20.20 4.00 21.52
N LYS A 287 20.74 5.18 21.81
CA LYS A 287 21.46 5.48 23.05
C LYS A 287 20.60 5.04 24.23
N CYS A 288 20.96 3.94 24.87
CA CYS A 288 20.41 3.61 26.18
C CYS A 288 20.98 4.62 27.19
N LYS A 289 20.09 5.26 27.95
CA LYS A 289 20.42 6.25 28.96
C LYS A 289 21.33 5.61 30.01
N ARG A 290 22.43 6.32 30.30
CA ARG A 290 23.41 6.03 31.36
C ARG A 290 22.72 5.93 32.73
N SER A 291 22.97 4.85 33.44
CA SER A 291 23.05 4.83 34.91
C SER A 291 24.43 4.27 35.30
N HIS A 292 25.06 4.92 36.27
CA HIS A 292 26.45 4.70 36.69
C HIS A 292 26.64 3.39 37.50
N SER A 293 27.66 2.61 37.09
CA SER A 293 28.75 1.87 37.81
C SER A 293 28.58 1.39 39.28
N PRO A 294 29.34 0.37 39.78
CA PRO A 294 30.72 0.01 39.36
C PRO A 294 31.20 -1.48 39.38
N THR A 295 32.37 -1.68 38.73
CA THR A 295 33.45 -2.71 38.92
C THR A 295 33.08 -4.20 38.71
N ASN A 296 33.81 -5.04 37.96
CA ASN A 296 35.22 -5.42 38.16
C ASN A 296 35.77 -6.29 36.99
N ASN A 297 37.10 -6.39 36.89
CA ASN A 297 37.89 -7.07 35.85
C ASN A 297 37.68 -8.59 35.70
N GLY A 298 37.74 -9.12 34.47
CA GLY A 298 37.83 -10.57 34.20
C GLY A 298 38.06 -10.93 32.72
N ARG A 299 39.13 -11.68 32.45
CA ARG A 299 39.70 -12.04 31.13
C ARG A 299 38.85 -13.00 30.26
N LYS A 300 39.01 -12.82 28.94
CA LYS A 300 39.03 -13.81 27.82
C LYS A 300 37.88 -14.83 27.72
N LYS A 301 37.17 -14.81 26.59
CA LYS A 301 37.13 -15.96 25.66
C LYS A 301 36.70 -15.57 24.23
N ASN A 302 37.48 -16.11 23.32
CA ASN A 302 37.41 -16.01 21.87
C ASN A 302 36.22 -16.82 21.34
N LYS A 303 35.39 -16.27 20.45
CA LYS A 303 34.58 -17.07 19.52
C LYS A 303 34.50 -16.34 18.18
N LYS A 304 35.40 -16.74 17.27
CA LYS A 304 35.26 -16.47 15.84
C LYS A 304 33.91 -17.03 15.39
N SER A 305 33.09 -16.20 14.75
CA SER A 305 32.00 -16.64 13.88
C SER A 305 32.24 -15.97 12.54
N TYR A 306 32.35 -16.80 11.51
CA TYR A 306 32.65 -16.43 10.14
C TYR A 306 31.69 -15.34 9.65
N HIS A 307 32.24 -14.21 9.22
CA HIS A 307 31.59 -13.31 8.28
C HIS A 307 31.82 -13.92 6.91
N GLU A 308 30.75 -14.38 6.27
CA GLU A 308 30.76 -14.62 4.84
C GLU A 308 30.27 -13.32 4.18
N ASP A 309 31.18 -12.69 3.45
CA ASP A 309 31.02 -11.37 2.85
C ASP A 309 29.95 -11.41 1.75
N GLU A 310 28.71 -11.10 2.09
CA GLU A 310 27.69 -10.75 1.08
C GLU A 310 28.14 -9.46 0.36
N GLN A 311 28.57 -9.62 -0.89
CA GLN A 311 29.03 -8.53 -1.75
C GLN A 311 28.00 -7.39 -1.77
N SER A 312 28.40 -6.23 -1.22
CA SER A 312 27.51 -5.09 -1.02
C SER A 312 27.55 -4.13 -2.21
N CYS A 313 26.39 -3.84 -2.80
CA CYS A 313 26.26 -2.88 -3.88
C CYS A 313 26.55 -1.45 -3.40
N SER A 314 27.39 -0.73 -4.13
CA SER A 314 27.92 0.59 -3.78
C SER A 314 27.05 1.77 -4.23
N ALA A 315 25.86 1.51 -4.78
CA ALA A 315 24.92 2.56 -5.18
C ALA A 315 24.35 3.28 -3.95
N PRO A 316 24.34 4.62 -3.90
CA PRO A 316 23.77 5.38 -2.77
C PRO A 316 22.27 5.09 -2.56
N ASN A 317 21.56 4.75 -3.63
CA ASN A 317 20.17 4.30 -3.62
C ASN A 317 20.07 2.87 -4.17
N CYS A 318 20.69 1.91 -3.50
CA CYS A 318 20.63 0.50 -3.90
C CYS A 318 19.19 -0.03 -3.86
N LEU A 319 18.69 -0.49 -5.01
CA LEU A 319 17.36 -1.07 -5.18
C LEU A 319 17.22 -2.49 -4.62
N ARG A 320 18.33 -3.11 -4.18
CA ARG A 320 18.39 -4.48 -3.65
C ARG A 320 17.60 -5.48 -4.51
N PRO A 321 17.90 -5.60 -5.81
CA PRO A 321 17.24 -6.54 -6.70
C PRO A 321 17.42 -7.96 -6.18
N PHE A 322 16.34 -8.75 -6.16
CA PHE A 322 16.35 -10.14 -5.72
C PHE A 322 15.94 -11.05 -6.89
N GLY A 323 16.65 -12.16 -7.04
CA GLY A 323 16.50 -13.15 -8.11
C GLY A 323 17.62 -14.20 -8.02
N GLU A 324 17.43 -15.37 -8.63
CA GLU A 324 18.39 -16.49 -8.55
C GLU A 324 19.79 -16.11 -9.07
N LYS A 325 19.88 -15.09 -9.93
CA LYS A 325 21.12 -14.41 -10.32
C LYS A 325 20.92 -12.90 -10.34
N VAL A 326 21.63 -12.18 -9.47
CA VAL A 326 21.69 -10.72 -9.50
C VAL A 326 22.79 -10.29 -10.46
N SER A 327 22.48 -9.39 -11.40
CA SER A 327 23.45 -8.94 -12.41
C SER A 327 24.21 -7.69 -11.95
N TRP A 328 25.52 -7.71 -12.13
CA TRP A 328 26.46 -6.73 -11.57
C TRP A 328 27.27 -6.02 -12.66
N VAL A 329 27.68 -4.79 -12.39
CA VAL A 329 28.60 -4.02 -13.22
C VAL A 329 29.65 -3.37 -12.33
N GLN A 330 30.93 -3.46 -12.74
CA GLN A 330 32.05 -2.84 -12.05
C GLN A 330 32.37 -1.48 -12.69
N CYS A 331 32.67 -0.47 -11.86
CA CYS A 331 33.10 0.82 -12.37
C CYS A 331 34.60 0.84 -12.70
N GLU A 332 34.94 1.19 -13.95
CA GLU A 332 36.33 1.28 -14.44
C GLU A 332 36.91 2.70 -14.33
N GLY A 333 36.23 3.59 -13.62
CA GLY A 333 36.66 4.98 -13.41
C GLY A 333 37.67 5.17 -12.28
N GLY A 334 38.32 4.08 -11.83
CA GLY A 334 39.33 4.07 -10.76
C GLY A 334 38.79 3.88 -9.34
N CYS A 335 37.49 3.67 -9.14
CA CYS A 335 36.94 3.34 -7.82
C CYS A 335 36.73 1.84 -7.59
N ASP A 336 36.74 1.03 -8.66
CA ASP A 336 36.60 -0.42 -8.69
C ASP A 336 35.40 -0.97 -7.90
N GLN A 337 34.40 -0.11 -7.65
CA GLN A 337 33.21 -0.47 -6.89
C GLN A 337 32.22 -1.23 -7.75
N TRP A 338 31.48 -2.14 -7.11
CA TRP A 338 30.46 -2.98 -7.74
C TRP A 338 29.07 -2.41 -7.51
N PHE A 339 28.27 -2.42 -8.58
CA PHE A 339 26.90 -1.93 -8.58
C PHE A 339 25.99 -2.97 -9.21
N HIS A 340 24.76 -3.10 -8.73
CA HIS A 340 23.76 -3.82 -9.51
C HIS A 340 23.42 -2.98 -10.75
N ILE A 341 23.28 -3.64 -11.90
CA ILE A 341 22.95 -3.01 -13.20
C ILE A 341 21.74 -2.08 -13.06
N LEU A 342 20.68 -2.54 -12.39
CA LEU A 342 19.46 -1.76 -12.15
C LEU A 342 19.66 -0.56 -11.21
N CYS A 343 20.56 -0.67 -10.22
CA CYS A 343 20.80 0.39 -9.24
C CYS A 343 21.49 1.63 -9.85
N VAL A 344 22.01 1.49 -11.06
CA VAL A 344 22.68 2.55 -11.81
C VAL A 344 21.94 2.91 -13.09
N GLY A 345 20.68 2.46 -13.24
CA GLY A 345 19.80 2.81 -14.35
C GLY A 345 20.13 2.11 -15.67
N LEU A 346 20.82 0.97 -15.62
CA LEU A 346 21.11 0.14 -16.80
C LEU A 346 20.16 -1.06 -16.86
N THR A 347 20.00 -1.63 -18.05
CA THR A 347 19.37 -2.94 -18.28
C THR A 347 20.44 -3.97 -18.66
N VAL A 348 20.16 -5.25 -18.50
CA VAL A 348 21.09 -6.34 -18.88
C VAL A 348 21.44 -6.26 -20.38
N GLN A 349 20.46 -5.95 -21.23
CA GLN A 349 20.70 -5.76 -22.67
C GLN A 349 21.56 -4.53 -22.97
N SER A 350 21.42 -3.45 -22.21
CA SER A 350 22.27 -2.26 -22.40
C SER A 350 23.72 -2.51 -21.97
N THR A 351 23.98 -3.36 -20.97
CA THR A 351 25.35 -3.68 -20.54
C THR A 351 26.12 -4.52 -21.55
N GLU A 352 25.44 -5.27 -22.41
CA GLU A 352 26.09 -6.01 -23.51
C GLU A 352 26.61 -5.07 -24.62
N GLN A 353 26.12 -3.83 -24.67
CA GLN A 353 26.45 -2.84 -25.70
C GLN A 353 27.45 -1.77 -25.22
N ILE A 354 27.85 -1.81 -23.94
CA ILE A 354 28.72 -0.80 -23.34
C ILE A 354 30.02 -1.49 -22.91
N ASP A 355 31.13 -1.14 -23.58
CA ASP A 355 32.44 -1.73 -23.28
C ASP A 355 32.98 -1.32 -21.89
N THR A 356 32.67 -0.09 -21.44
CA THR A 356 33.20 0.47 -20.19
C THR A 356 32.13 1.21 -19.38
N TYR A 357 31.95 0.84 -18.10
CA TYR A 357 31.01 1.50 -17.20
C TYR A 357 31.71 2.47 -16.24
N LEU A 358 31.23 3.72 -16.22
CA LEU A 358 31.64 4.74 -15.26
C LEU A 358 30.48 5.05 -14.32
N CYS A 359 30.71 4.98 -13.00
CA CYS A 359 29.72 5.40 -12.00
C CYS A 359 29.59 6.93 -11.96
N PHE A 360 28.47 7.43 -11.43
CA PHE A 360 28.20 8.88 -11.35
C PHE A 360 29.37 9.66 -10.73
N LYS A 361 29.97 9.15 -9.64
CA LYS A 361 31.10 9.81 -8.97
C LYS A 361 32.34 9.91 -9.86
N CYS A 362 32.68 8.85 -10.59
CA CYS A 362 33.84 8.84 -11.47
C CYS A 362 33.61 9.65 -12.75
N ARG A 363 32.38 9.68 -13.29
CA ARG A 363 32.02 10.54 -14.43
C ARG A 363 32.22 12.03 -14.10
N MET A 364 31.93 12.43 -12.86
CA MET A 364 32.11 13.80 -12.41
C MET A 364 33.59 14.16 -12.15
N CYS A 365 34.48 13.18 -12.00
CA CYS A 365 35.91 13.40 -11.77
C CYS A 365 36.75 13.38 -13.05
N MET A 366 36.24 12.85 -14.16
CA MET A 366 36.96 12.74 -15.44
C MET A 366 36.19 13.45 -16.58
N PRO A 367 36.39 14.75 -16.80
CA PRO A 367 35.79 15.46 -17.93
C PRO A 367 36.53 15.09 -19.23
N GLY A 368 36.02 14.09 -19.97
CA GLY A 368 36.57 13.74 -21.29
C GLY A 368 35.95 12.52 -21.98
N THR A 369 35.36 11.57 -21.25
CA THR A 369 34.77 10.35 -21.83
C THR A 369 33.28 10.52 -22.06
N LYS A 370 32.87 10.70 -23.33
CA LYS A 370 31.46 10.74 -23.73
C LYS A 370 30.87 9.34 -23.67
N GLN A 371 30.03 9.06 -22.67
CA GLN A 371 29.07 7.96 -22.78
C GLN A 371 27.82 8.50 -23.48
N GLN A 372 27.38 7.83 -24.55
CA GLN A 372 26.17 8.21 -25.26
C GLN A 372 24.95 8.07 -24.33
N PRO A 373 23.95 8.99 -24.43
CA PRO A 373 22.75 8.92 -23.63
C PRO A 373 21.94 7.67 -24.01
N ILE A 374 21.64 6.83 -23.03
CA ILE A 374 20.77 5.66 -23.21
C ILE A 374 19.33 6.15 -23.08
N THR A 375 18.62 6.17 -24.20
CA THR A 375 17.17 6.38 -24.25
C THR A 375 16.46 5.20 -23.62
N LEU A 376 15.63 5.47 -22.60
CA LEU A 376 14.68 4.52 -22.03
C LEU A 376 13.57 4.29 -23.08
N ALA A 377 13.47 3.07 -23.61
CA ALA A 377 12.35 2.62 -24.43
C ALA A 377 11.30 1.94 -23.55
#